data_AF-M8A572-F1
#
_entry.id   AF-M8A572-F1
#
_cell.length_a   1.000
_cell.length_b   1.000
_cell.length_c   1.000
_cell.angle_alpha   90.00
_cell.angle_beta   90.00
_cell.angle_gamma   90.00
#
_symmetry.space_group_name_H-M   'P 1'
#
loop_
_entity.id
_entity.type
_entity.pdbx_description
1 polymer ?
#
loop_
_entity_poly.entity_id
_entity_poly.type
_entity_poly.pdbx_seq_one_letter_code
_entity_poly.pdbx_strand_id
1 'polypeptide(L)'
;MKGGAKVVVVPPKHDGVFIAKAKEDALCAKNMVAGESVYGEKRVSVQNEDASKVEYRVWNPFRSKLAAAVLGGVDNIWIAPGTRVLYLGAASGTTVSHVSDIVGPTGLVYAVEFSHRSGRDLVNMAKKRTNVIPIIEDARHPAKYRMLVGMVDVIFSDVAQPDQANCIDSTQAAEAVFASEVEKLKADQFKPSEQSRRLSFAVADAAESEVEEEAECSDTPKEVEEEAECSDTPKEAECPDHLPEEEEAECPDAAAEEDEASSLEA
;
A
#
# COMPACT_ATOMS: atom_id res chain seq x y z
N MET A 1 22.63 -15.44 -4.76
CA MET A 1 22.34 -16.79 -4.19
C MET A 1 21.65 -17.72 -5.20
N LYS A 2 22.24 -18.90 -5.49
CA LYS A 2 21.58 -20.01 -6.22
C LYS A 2 20.73 -20.84 -5.23
N GLY A 3 19.64 -21.45 -5.68
CA GLY A 3 18.79 -22.29 -4.83
C GLY A 3 19.54 -23.52 -4.29
N GLY A 4 19.27 -23.89 -3.04
CA GLY A 4 19.88 -25.08 -2.39
C GLY A 4 21.24 -24.87 -1.73
N ALA A 5 21.80 -23.65 -1.75
CA ALA A 5 23.03 -23.34 -1.01
C ALA A 5 22.77 -23.32 0.51
N LYS A 6 23.68 -23.88 1.31
CA LYS A 6 23.67 -23.72 2.77
C LYS A 6 23.98 -22.27 3.12
N VAL A 7 23.19 -21.70 4.02
CA VAL A 7 23.26 -20.30 4.44
C VAL A 7 23.27 -20.26 5.96
N VAL A 8 24.10 -19.39 6.53
CA VAL A 8 24.08 -19.11 7.97
C VAL A 8 23.37 -17.78 8.19
N VAL A 9 22.34 -17.77 9.03
CA VAL A 9 21.60 -16.55 9.36
C VAL A 9 22.21 -15.94 10.61
N VAL A 10 22.67 -14.68 10.51
CA VAL A 10 23.29 -13.93 11.60
C VAL A 10 22.45 -12.69 11.89
N PRO A 11 22.17 -12.34 13.16
CA PRO A 11 21.49 -11.11 13.48
C PRO A 11 22.39 -9.88 13.20
N PRO A 12 21.94 -8.87 12.44
CA PRO A 12 22.57 -7.58 12.24
C PRO A 12 22.36 -6.68 13.48
N LYS A 13 22.85 -5.44 13.35
CA LYS A 13 22.72 -4.37 14.35
C LYS A 13 21.26 -3.98 14.67
N HIS A 14 20.32 -4.21 13.75
CA HIS A 14 18.91 -3.81 13.91
C HIS A 14 18.02 -5.00 14.24
N ASP A 15 17.10 -4.79 15.17
CA ASP A 15 16.15 -5.81 15.61
C ASP A 15 15.19 -6.23 14.48
N GLY A 16 14.92 -7.53 14.37
CA GLY A 16 13.98 -8.11 13.40
C GLY A 16 14.49 -8.21 11.96
N VAL A 17 15.63 -7.60 11.64
CA VAL A 17 16.35 -7.81 10.38
C VAL A 17 17.38 -8.90 10.57
N PHE A 18 17.77 -9.63 9.52
CA PHE A 18 18.75 -10.71 9.54
C PHE A 18 19.69 -10.64 8.34
N ILE A 19 20.93 -11.11 8.47
CA ILE A 19 21.86 -11.27 7.34
C ILE A 19 22.09 -12.76 7.11
N ALA A 20 21.74 -13.19 5.91
CA ALA A 20 22.03 -14.52 5.40
C ALA A 20 23.44 -14.51 4.78
N LYS A 21 24.42 -15.04 5.52
CA LYS A 21 25.81 -15.18 5.04
C LYS A 21 25.95 -16.42 4.16
N ALA A 22 26.45 -16.20 2.95
CA ALA A 22 26.77 -17.26 2.00
C ALA A 22 27.94 -16.83 1.12
N LYS A 23 28.06 -17.35 -0.11
CA LYS A 23 29.01 -16.81 -1.10
C LYS A 23 28.69 -15.35 -1.47
N GLU A 24 27.41 -15.00 -1.42
CA GLU A 24 26.90 -13.64 -1.56
C GLU A 24 26.01 -13.40 -0.35
N ASP A 25 26.29 -12.35 0.41
CA ASP A 25 25.49 -11.99 1.57
C ASP A 25 24.16 -11.38 1.12
N ALA A 26 23.08 -11.70 1.83
CA ALA A 26 21.75 -11.17 1.55
C ALA A 26 21.05 -10.70 2.82
N LEU A 27 20.38 -9.55 2.73
CA LEU A 27 19.50 -9.07 3.79
C LEU A 27 18.23 -9.93 3.80
N CYS A 28 17.76 -10.28 5.00
CA CYS A 28 16.60 -11.13 5.20
C CYS A 28 15.72 -10.61 6.34
N ALA A 29 14.43 -10.92 6.30
CA ALA A 29 13.49 -10.73 7.41
C ALA A 29 12.83 -12.06 7.75
N LYS A 30 12.41 -12.24 9.01
CA LYS A 30 11.72 -13.47 9.45
C LYS A 30 10.29 -13.46 8.90
N ASN A 31 9.92 -14.48 8.13
CA ASN A 31 8.61 -14.55 7.51
C ASN A 31 7.53 -14.78 8.58
N MET A 32 6.51 -13.91 8.61
CA MET A 32 5.35 -14.11 9.48
C MET A 32 4.42 -15.22 8.95
N VAL A 33 4.24 -15.30 7.62
CA VAL A 33 3.32 -16.26 6.97
C VAL A 33 4.15 -17.32 6.24
N ALA A 34 4.48 -18.39 6.95
CA ALA A 34 5.31 -19.45 6.42
C ALA A 34 4.71 -20.09 5.16
N GLY A 35 5.55 -20.40 4.18
CA GLY A 35 5.17 -21.06 2.93
C GLY A 35 4.82 -20.11 1.79
N GLU A 36 4.59 -18.82 2.07
CA GLU A 36 4.15 -17.86 1.07
C GLU A 36 5.21 -16.81 0.71
N SER A 37 5.30 -16.45 -0.58
CA SER A 37 6.07 -15.32 -1.09
C SER A 37 5.12 -14.25 -1.62
N VAL A 38 5.46 -12.97 -1.41
CA VAL A 38 4.58 -11.85 -1.83
C VAL A 38 4.81 -11.48 -3.29
N TYR A 39 6.07 -11.36 -3.72
CA TYR A 39 6.43 -10.90 -5.06
C TYR A 39 7.44 -11.85 -5.75
N GLY A 40 7.50 -13.11 -5.30
CA GLY A 40 8.39 -14.13 -5.86
C GLY A 40 9.85 -14.02 -5.39
N GLU A 41 10.08 -13.42 -4.22
CA GLU A 41 11.39 -13.36 -3.59
C GLU A 41 11.92 -14.74 -3.16
N LYS A 42 13.24 -14.83 -3.05
CA LYS A 42 13.92 -16.01 -2.53
C LYS A 42 13.63 -16.16 -1.04
N ARG A 43 13.50 -17.40 -0.59
CA ARG A 43 13.21 -17.76 0.80
C ARG A 43 14.28 -18.71 1.31
N VAL A 44 14.61 -18.58 2.58
CA VAL A 44 15.60 -19.39 3.29
C VAL A 44 14.89 -20.06 4.46
N SER A 45 14.77 -21.38 4.42
CA SER A 45 14.23 -22.15 5.53
C SER A 45 15.36 -22.64 6.43
N VAL A 46 15.28 -22.34 7.71
CA VAL A 46 16.20 -22.84 8.74
C VAL A 46 15.42 -23.76 9.67
N GLN A 47 15.94 -24.95 9.93
CA GLN A 47 15.45 -25.81 11.00
C GLN A 47 16.24 -25.48 12.26
N ASN A 48 15.56 -25.03 13.31
CA ASN A 48 16.18 -24.85 14.62
C ASN A 48 16.32 -26.20 15.34
N GLU A 49 17.15 -26.22 16.37
CA GLU A 49 17.40 -27.41 17.21
C GLU A 49 16.12 -27.97 17.83
N ASP A 50 15.13 -27.11 18.08
CA ASP A 50 13.79 -27.45 18.60
C ASP A 50 12.84 -28.05 17.54
N ALA A 51 13.35 -28.49 16.39
CA ALA A 51 12.59 -29.00 15.23
C ALA A 51 11.59 -28.01 14.61
N SER A 52 11.50 -26.76 15.10
CA SER A 52 10.69 -25.71 14.49
C SER A 52 11.34 -25.19 13.21
N LYS A 53 10.54 -25.13 12.13
CA LYS A 53 10.98 -24.62 10.83
C LYS A 53 10.68 -23.12 10.75
N VAL A 54 11.73 -22.30 10.83
CA VAL A 54 11.62 -20.85 10.65
C VAL A 54 11.98 -20.51 9.21
N GLU A 55 11.14 -19.72 8.56
CA GLU A 55 11.39 -19.23 7.22
C GLU A 55 11.81 -17.76 7.25
N TYR A 56 12.81 -17.42 6.45
CA TYR A 56 13.28 -16.07 6.21
C TYR A 56 13.05 -15.69 4.75
N ARG A 57 12.68 -14.45 4.50
CA ARG A 57 12.49 -13.88 3.16
C ARG A 57 13.65 -12.96 2.83
N VAL A 58 14.18 -13.09 1.62
CA VAL A 58 15.26 -12.24 1.12
C VAL A 58 14.70 -10.86 0.79
N TRP A 59 15.32 -9.83 1.36
CA TRP A 59 14.96 -8.44 1.15
C TRP A 59 15.92 -7.80 0.14
N ASN A 60 15.37 -7.35 -0.99
CA ASN A 60 16.17 -6.80 -2.08
C ASN A 60 16.40 -5.29 -1.90
N PRO A 61 17.66 -4.83 -1.73
CA PRO A 61 17.98 -3.40 -1.58
C PRO A 61 17.70 -2.58 -2.83
N PHE A 62 17.73 -3.17 -4.02
CA PHE A 62 17.45 -2.46 -5.27
C PHE A 62 15.95 -2.19 -5.50
N ARG A 63 15.07 -2.79 -4.69
CA ARG A 63 13.61 -2.60 -4.76
C ARG A 63 13.04 -1.86 -3.56
N SER A 64 13.81 -1.74 -2.48
CA SER A 64 13.32 -1.18 -1.22
C SER A 64 14.31 -0.17 -0.69
N LYS A 65 13.88 1.10 -0.61
CA LYS A 65 14.70 2.19 -0.09
C LYS A 65 15.12 1.94 1.36
N LEU A 66 14.24 1.31 2.15
CA LEU A 66 14.54 0.93 3.53
C LEU A 66 15.64 -0.14 3.62
N ALA A 67 15.61 -1.17 2.78
CA ALA A 67 16.69 -2.16 2.72
C ALA A 67 18.02 -1.54 2.27
N ALA A 68 17.97 -0.63 1.29
CA ALA A 68 19.16 0.12 0.86
C ALA A 68 19.72 0.97 2.01
N ALA A 69 18.87 1.61 2.82
CA ALA A 69 19.28 2.38 3.99
C ALA A 69 19.93 1.50 5.06
N VAL A 70 19.35 0.33 5.34
CA VAL A 70 19.93 -0.65 6.29
C VAL A 70 21.30 -1.13 5.81
N LEU A 71 21.46 -1.47 4.52
CA LEU A 71 22.76 -1.84 3.97
C LEU A 71 23.74 -0.67 3.90
N GLY A 72 23.23 0.55 3.75
CA GLY A 72 24.01 1.79 3.81
C GLY A 72 24.56 2.11 5.21
N GLY A 73 24.13 1.37 6.24
CA GLY A 73 24.66 1.51 7.60
C GLY A 73 24.03 2.64 8.40
N VAL A 74 22.74 2.93 8.19
CA VAL A 74 22.00 3.87 9.05
C VAL A 74 22.06 3.39 10.51
N ASP A 75 22.27 4.32 11.45
CA ASP A 75 22.44 3.95 12.86
C ASP A 75 21.18 3.39 13.51
N ASN A 76 20.03 4.02 13.29
CA ASN A 76 18.74 3.63 13.85
C ASN A 76 17.64 3.78 12.81
N ILE A 77 16.90 2.69 12.58
CA ILE A 77 15.71 2.68 11.72
C ILE A 77 14.41 2.93 12.50
N TRP A 78 14.45 2.86 13.84
CA TRP A 78 13.33 3.02 14.78
C TRP A 78 12.20 1.98 14.65
N ILE A 79 12.23 1.13 13.63
CA ILE A 79 11.32 -0.01 13.46
C ILE A 79 11.90 -1.19 14.26
N ALA A 80 11.20 -1.55 15.34
CA ALA A 80 11.53 -2.69 16.17
C ALA A 80 10.31 -3.62 16.34
N PRO A 81 10.50 -4.87 16.76
CA PRO A 81 9.38 -5.76 17.07
C PRO A 81 8.42 -5.12 18.09
N GLY A 82 7.12 -5.10 17.78
CA GLY A 82 6.08 -4.47 18.62
C GLY A 82 5.82 -2.99 18.37
N THR A 83 6.58 -2.33 17.50
CA THR A 83 6.35 -0.90 17.16
C THR A 83 5.12 -0.71 16.27
N ARG A 84 4.49 0.47 16.34
CA ARG A 84 3.43 0.87 15.43
C ARG A 84 3.99 1.80 14.36
N VAL A 85 3.87 1.39 13.10
CA VAL A 85 4.47 2.10 11.96
C VAL A 85 3.37 2.61 11.03
N LEU A 86 3.44 3.89 10.67
CA LEU A 86 2.67 4.48 9.57
C LEU A 86 3.54 4.53 8.32
N TYR A 87 3.16 3.78 7.29
CA TYR A 87 3.84 3.74 6.00
C TYR A 87 3.05 4.56 4.98
N LEU A 88 3.63 5.65 4.50
CA LEU A 88 3.04 6.54 3.48
C LEU A 88 3.61 6.17 2.11
N GLY A 89 2.72 5.84 1.16
CA GLY A 89 3.11 5.43 -0.19
C GLY A 89 3.46 3.93 -0.26
N ALA A 90 2.56 3.08 0.24
CA ALA A 90 2.77 1.64 0.33
C ALA A 90 2.84 0.92 -1.04
N ALA A 91 2.35 1.54 -2.11
CA ALA A 91 2.18 0.97 -3.44
C ALA A 91 1.52 -0.43 -3.36
N SER A 92 2.11 -1.44 -4.00
CA SER A 92 1.60 -2.82 -3.94
C SER A 92 2.01 -3.58 -2.66
N GLY A 93 2.62 -2.92 -1.67
CA GLY A 93 2.94 -3.52 -0.37
C GLY A 93 4.20 -4.41 -0.33
N THR A 94 5.11 -4.30 -1.31
CA THR A 94 6.34 -5.10 -1.37
C THR A 94 7.25 -4.84 -0.17
N THR A 95 7.61 -3.57 0.10
CA THR A 95 8.40 -3.17 1.28
C THR A 95 7.60 -3.30 2.57
N VAL A 96 6.31 -2.94 2.54
CA VAL A 96 5.40 -3.05 3.70
C VAL A 96 5.35 -4.48 4.23
N SER A 97 5.39 -5.48 3.36
CA SER A 97 5.45 -6.88 3.78
C SER A 97 6.70 -7.23 4.59
N HIS A 98 7.84 -6.58 4.33
CA HIS A 98 9.08 -6.77 5.11
C HIS A 98 9.05 -5.97 6.40
N VAL A 99 8.49 -4.75 6.39
CA VAL A 99 8.28 -3.95 7.61
C VAL A 99 7.37 -4.70 8.59
N SER A 100 6.29 -5.28 8.07
CA SER A 100 5.38 -6.15 8.82
C SER A 100 6.09 -7.36 9.44
N ASP A 101 6.99 -8.00 8.70
CA ASP A 101 7.77 -9.14 9.17
C ASP A 101 8.75 -8.74 10.31
N ILE A 102 9.30 -7.52 10.28
CA ILE A 102 10.20 -6.96 11.32
C ILE A 102 9.41 -6.62 12.60
N VAL A 103 8.28 -5.94 12.44
CA VAL A 103 7.41 -5.50 13.54
C VAL A 103 6.79 -6.70 14.27
N GLY A 104 6.51 -7.78 13.54
CA GLY A 104 5.95 -8.99 14.11
C GLY A 104 4.46 -8.85 14.48
N PRO A 105 3.88 -9.88 15.13
CA PRO A 105 2.45 -9.95 15.40
C PRO A 105 1.98 -9.01 16.51
N THR A 106 2.90 -8.50 17.33
CA THR A 106 2.60 -7.60 18.45
C THR A 106 2.48 -6.14 18.03
N GLY A 107 3.10 -5.74 16.93
CA GLY A 107 2.99 -4.38 16.41
C GLY A 107 2.04 -4.28 15.22
N LEU A 108 1.87 -3.07 14.71
CA LEU A 108 0.91 -2.76 13.65
C LEU A 108 1.54 -1.90 12.57
N VAL A 109 1.18 -2.15 11.32
CA VAL A 109 1.61 -1.35 10.18
C VAL A 109 0.40 -0.78 9.47
N TYR A 110 0.24 0.54 9.55
CA TYR A 110 -0.75 1.29 8.78
C TYR A 110 -0.17 1.62 7.41
N ALA A 111 -0.73 1.06 6.35
CA ALA A 111 -0.20 1.22 5.00
C ALA A 111 -1.13 2.11 4.18
N VAL A 112 -0.71 3.35 3.94
CA VAL A 112 -1.48 4.36 3.17
C VAL A 112 -1.06 4.30 1.72
N GLU A 113 -2.04 4.14 0.83
CA GLU A 113 -1.85 4.16 -0.62
C GLU A 113 -3.00 4.89 -1.31
N PHE A 114 -2.70 5.74 -2.29
CA PHE A 114 -3.72 6.51 -3.00
C PHE A 114 -4.33 5.72 -4.16
N SER A 115 -3.52 4.93 -4.86
CA SER A 115 -3.97 4.23 -6.07
C SER A 115 -4.87 3.05 -5.73
N HIS A 116 -6.08 3.03 -6.29
CA HIS A 116 -7.00 1.88 -6.18
C HIS A 116 -6.43 0.59 -6.76
N ARG A 117 -5.65 0.65 -7.85
CA ARG A 117 -5.05 -0.54 -8.46
C ARG A 117 -4.03 -1.17 -7.51
N SER A 118 -3.10 -0.37 -7.02
CA SER A 118 -2.08 -0.81 -6.06
C SER A 118 -2.70 -1.20 -4.72
N GLY A 119 -3.78 -0.50 -4.33
CA GLY A 119 -4.60 -0.82 -3.17
C GLY A 119 -5.20 -2.22 -3.22
N ARG A 120 -5.58 -2.74 -4.39
CA ARG A 120 -6.05 -4.15 -4.51
C ARG A 120 -4.96 -5.15 -4.13
N ASP A 121 -3.73 -4.95 -4.62
CA ASP A 121 -2.59 -5.80 -4.28
C ASP A 121 -2.23 -5.69 -2.80
N LEU A 122 -2.26 -4.46 -2.25
CA LEU A 122 -2.01 -4.18 -0.84
C LEU A 122 -3.03 -4.89 0.07
N VAL A 123 -4.32 -4.81 -0.27
CA VAL A 123 -5.39 -5.51 0.45
C VAL A 123 -5.22 -7.02 0.35
N ASN A 124 -4.85 -7.56 -0.82
CA ASN A 124 -4.61 -8.99 -0.98
C ASN A 124 -3.43 -9.50 -0.14
N MET A 125 -2.40 -8.66 0.03
CA MET A 125 -1.28 -8.94 0.93
C MET A 125 -1.70 -8.85 2.40
N ALA A 126 -2.48 -7.83 2.76
CA ALA A 126 -3.00 -7.62 4.12
C ALA A 126 -3.97 -8.72 4.58
N LYS A 127 -4.74 -9.34 3.67
CA LYS A 127 -5.58 -10.52 4.00
C LYS A 127 -4.78 -11.66 4.63
N LYS A 128 -3.50 -11.79 4.25
CA LYS A 128 -2.60 -12.84 4.74
C LYS A 128 -1.82 -12.39 5.98
N ARG A 129 -1.61 -11.08 6.16
CA ARG A 129 -0.86 -10.48 7.27
C ARG A 129 -1.78 -9.64 8.13
N THR A 130 -2.20 -10.19 9.26
CA THR A 130 -3.19 -9.59 10.16
C THR A 130 -2.72 -8.31 10.86
N ASN A 131 -1.41 -8.07 10.92
CA ASN A 131 -0.81 -6.87 11.51
C ASN A 131 -0.72 -5.68 10.54
N VAL A 132 -1.14 -5.84 9.27
CA VAL A 132 -1.15 -4.77 8.27
C VAL A 132 -2.57 -4.25 8.05
N ILE A 133 -2.77 -2.96 8.23
CA ILE A 133 -4.04 -2.28 7.97
C ILE A 133 -3.89 -1.45 6.68
N PRO A 134 -4.50 -1.88 5.56
CA PRO A 134 -4.45 -1.14 4.31
C PRO A 134 -5.44 0.03 4.34
N ILE A 135 -4.97 1.23 4.00
CA ILE A 135 -5.76 2.46 3.94
C ILE A 135 -5.64 3.00 2.51
N ILE A 136 -6.75 2.96 1.76
CA ILE A 136 -6.79 3.45 0.38
C ILE A 136 -7.29 4.90 0.39
N GLU A 137 -6.40 5.82 0.72
CA GLU A 137 -6.69 7.26 0.81
C GLU A 137 -5.46 8.09 0.42
N ASP A 138 -5.70 9.37 0.16
CA ASP A 138 -4.63 10.34 -0.10
C ASP A 138 -3.88 10.70 1.19
N ALA A 139 -2.56 10.47 1.21
CA ALA A 139 -1.69 10.78 2.34
C ALA A 139 -1.69 12.27 2.71
N ARG A 140 -2.00 13.18 1.76
CA ARG A 140 -2.06 14.63 1.98
C ARG A 140 -3.21 15.07 2.90
N HIS A 141 -4.22 14.21 3.07
CA HIS A 141 -5.41 14.52 3.85
C HIS A 141 -5.55 13.59 5.06
N PRO A 142 -4.67 13.69 6.08
CA PRO A 142 -4.70 12.81 7.25
C PRO A 142 -6.00 12.86 8.04
N ALA A 143 -6.78 13.93 7.91
CA ALA A 143 -8.12 14.05 8.49
C ALA A 143 -9.07 12.94 8.03
N LYS A 144 -8.95 12.44 6.79
CA LYS A 144 -9.85 11.42 6.22
C LYS A 144 -9.69 10.05 6.89
N TYR A 145 -8.46 9.66 7.23
CA TYR A 145 -8.15 8.37 7.84
C TYR A 145 -7.80 8.47 9.32
N ARG A 146 -8.03 9.63 9.95
CA ARG A 146 -7.82 9.89 11.37
C ARG A 146 -8.54 8.89 12.28
N MET A 147 -9.70 8.39 11.88
CA MET A 147 -10.46 7.42 12.67
C MET A 147 -9.82 6.04 12.71
N LEU A 148 -8.99 5.70 11.72
CA LEU A 148 -8.36 4.39 11.58
C LEU A 148 -6.97 4.36 12.23
N VAL A 149 -6.23 5.47 12.15
CA VAL A 149 -4.84 5.54 12.60
C VAL A 149 -4.76 6.09 14.02
N GLY A 150 -4.26 5.27 14.95
CA GLY A 150 -3.95 5.69 16.33
C GLY A 150 -2.60 6.42 16.45
N MET A 151 -2.14 6.67 17.67
CA MET A 151 -0.77 7.17 17.87
C MET A 151 0.23 6.13 17.39
N VAL A 152 1.11 6.54 16.47
CA VAL A 152 2.17 5.71 15.88
C VAL A 152 3.53 6.13 16.42
N ASP A 153 4.46 5.20 16.45
CA ASP A 153 5.80 5.41 17.00
C ASP A 153 6.79 5.82 15.89
N VAL A 154 6.56 5.34 14.66
CA VAL A 154 7.41 5.62 13.50
C VAL A 154 6.57 5.95 12.28
N ILE A 155 6.98 6.97 11.52
CA ILE A 155 6.44 7.28 10.20
C ILE A 155 7.52 6.99 9.16
N PHE A 156 7.20 6.16 8.18
CA PHE A 156 8.04 5.94 7.01
C PHE A 156 7.37 6.57 5.79
N SER A 157 8.04 7.53 5.16
CA SER A 157 7.53 8.22 3.97
C SER A 157 8.30 7.79 2.73
N ASP A 158 7.62 7.08 1.83
CA ASP A 158 8.14 6.65 0.52
C ASP A 158 7.48 7.40 -0.65
N VAL A 159 6.77 8.49 -0.33
CA VAL A 159 6.00 9.28 -1.29
C VAL A 159 6.94 10.10 -2.17
N ALA A 160 6.84 9.93 -3.49
CA ALA A 160 7.62 10.67 -4.48
C ALA A 160 6.80 11.85 -5.05
N GLN A 161 6.39 12.77 -4.18
CA GLN A 161 5.63 13.97 -4.55
C GLN A 161 6.42 15.24 -4.19
N PRO A 162 6.25 16.35 -4.93
CA PRO A 162 6.95 17.60 -4.64
C PRO A 162 6.55 18.22 -3.28
N ASP A 163 5.34 17.92 -2.79
CA ASP A 163 4.79 18.37 -1.51
C ASP A 163 4.97 17.33 -0.39
N GLN A 164 6.04 16.53 -0.43
CA GLN A 164 6.31 15.47 0.56
C GLN A 164 6.28 15.95 2.02
N ALA A 165 6.64 17.22 2.26
CA ALA A 165 6.56 17.84 3.58
C ALA A 165 5.12 17.88 4.14
N ASN A 166 4.12 18.18 3.31
CA ASN A 166 2.71 18.26 3.73
C ASN A 166 2.16 16.89 4.16
N CYS A 167 2.66 15.81 3.58
CA CYS A 167 2.28 14.45 3.96
C CYS A 167 2.74 14.08 5.38
N ILE A 168 3.75 14.77 5.93
CA ILE A 168 4.30 14.54 7.26
C ILE A 168 3.80 15.62 8.23
N ASP A 169 3.85 16.87 7.82
CA ASP A 169 3.36 18.03 8.57
C ASP A 169 2.21 18.70 7.82
N SER A 170 0.99 18.29 8.16
CA SER A 170 -0.24 18.86 7.58
C SER A 170 -0.60 20.25 8.14
N THR A 171 0.20 20.81 9.06
CA THR A 171 -0.12 22.09 9.73
C THR A 171 0.41 23.31 8.99
N GLN A 172 1.39 23.14 8.10
CA GLN A 172 2.06 24.22 7.38
C GLN A 172 2.16 23.87 5.90
N ALA A 173 2.10 24.88 5.02
CA ALA A 173 2.26 24.68 3.59
C ALA A 173 3.71 24.26 3.26
N ALA A 174 3.87 23.38 2.28
CA ALA A 174 5.18 22.83 1.87
C ALA A 174 6.21 23.91 1.53
N GLU A 175 5.78 25.05 0.99
CA GLU A 175 6.65 26.21 0.73
C GLU A 175 7.22 26.82 2.02
N ALA A 176 6.40 26.93 3.06
CA ALA A 176 6.82 27.45 4.36
C ALA A 176 7.79 26.48 5.06
N VAL A 177 7.48 25.18 5.02
CA VAL A 177 8.38 24.14 5.55
C VAL A 177 9.71 24.16 4.79
N PHE A 178 9.67 24.24 3.47
CA PHE A 178 10.87 24.32 2.62
C PHE A 178 11.70 25.58 2.94
N ALA A 179 11.06 26.74 3.08
CA ALA A 179 11.76 27.98 3.46
C ALA A 179 12.46 27.83 4.81
N SER A 180 11.78 27.26 5.81
CA SER A 180 12.37 27.03 7.13
C SER A 180 13.56 26.05 7.10
N GLU A 181 13.52 25.04 6.24
CA GLU A 181 14.59 24.06 6.12
C GLU A 181 15.80 24.62 5.36
N VAL A 182 15.56 25.48 4.36
CA VAL A 182 16.64 26.25 3.70
C VAL A 182 17.34 27.17 4.69
N GLU A 183 16.61 27.80 5.62
CA GLU A 183 17.20 28.63 6.67
C GLU A 183 18.05 27.80 7.65
N LYS A 184 17.56 26.63 8.08
CA LYS A 184 18.35 25.70 8.92
C LYS A 184 19.62 25.23 8.20
N LEU A 185 19.52 24.83 6.93
CA LEU A 185 20.69 24.36 6.17
C LEU A 185 21.71 25.48 5.93
N LYS A 186 21.25 26.74 5.75
CA LYS A 186 22.14 27.91 5.73
C LYS A 186 22.82 28.14 7.08
N ALA A 187 22.12 27.90 8.20
CA ALA A 187 22.70 27.97 9.54
C ALA A 187 23.77 26.88 9.76
N ASP A 188 23.58 25.70 9.18
CA ASP A 188 24.55 24.60 9.15
C ASP A 188 25.69 24.80 8.11
N GLN A 189 25.80 26.02 7.55
CA GLN A 189 26.82 26.43 6.58
C GLN A 189 26.80 25.70 5.22
N PHE A 190 25.70 25.00 4.89
CA PHE A 190 25.53 24.46 3.55
C PHE A 190 25.15 25.57 2.56
N LYS A 191 25.87 25.65 1.43
CA LYS A 191 25.56 26.58 0.35
C LYS A 191 24.54 25.94 -0.60
N PRO A 192 23.35 26.53 -0.81
CA PRO A 192 22.43 26.03 -1.83
C PRO A 192 23.05 26.24 -3.21
N SER A 193 23.42 25.16 -3.91
CA SER A 193 24.11 25.24 -5.20
C SER A 193 23.17 25.19 -6.40
N GLU A 194 22.08 24.42 -6.31
CA GLU A 194 21.17 24.20 -7.44
C GLU A 194 19.76 23.85 -6.94
N GLN A 195 18.75 24.54 -7.44
CA GLN A 195 17.34 24.18 -7.27
C GLN A 195 16.90 23.52 -8.57
N SER A 196 16.61 22.21 -8.54
CA SER A 196 16.00 21.53 -9.70
C SER A 196 14.54 21.96 -9.85
N ARG A 197 14.32 23.17 -10.39
CA ARG A 197 13.02 23.55 -10.95
C ARG A 197 12.85 22.75 -12.24
N ARG A 198 12.31 21.53 -12.15
CA ARG A 198 11.77 20.89 -13.35
C ARG A 198 10.43 21.57 -13.66
N LEU A 199 10.51 22.54 -14.58
CA LEU A 199 9.47 23.01 -15.50
C LEU A 199 8.07 23.25 -14.91
N SER A 200 7.78 24.54 -14.73
CA SER A 200 6.50 25.19 -15.01
C SER A 200 5.35 24.29 -15.51
N PHE A 201 4.37 24.05 -14.63
CA PHE A 201 2.96 24.05 -15.03
C PHE A 201 2.37 25.39 -14.58
N ALA A 202 2.76 26.45 -15.27
CA ALA A 202 2.00 27.70 -15.25
C ALA A 202 1.04 27.64 -16.43
N VAL A 203 -0.15 27.05 -16.22
CA VAL A 203 -1.48 27.46 -16.72
C VAL A 203 -2.49 26.48 -16.08
N ALA A 204 -3.04 26.80 -14.90
CA ALA A 204 -4.33 26.27 -14.42
C ALA A 204 -4.80 26.88 -13.07
N ASP A 205 -4.34 28.07 -12.67
CA ASP A 205 -4.80 28.67 -11.41
C ASP A 205 -4.97 30.20 -11.50
N ALA A 206 -5.60 30.64 -12.59
CA ALA A 206 -6.00 32.02 -12.80
C ALA A 206 -7.15 32.10 -13.82
N ALA A 207 -8.28 31.44 -13.54
CA ALA A 207 -9.54 31.63 -14.28
C ALA A 207 -10.77 30.99 -13.58
N GLU A 208 -10.92 31.10 -12.26
CA GLU A 208 -12.21 30.81 -11.59
C GLU A 208 -12.46 31.81 -10.47
N SER A 209 -12.44 33.10 -10.81
CA SER A 209 -13.05 34.15 -10.00
C SER A 209 -13.34 35.32 -10.92
N GLU A 210 -14.48 35.28 -11.61
CA GLU A 210 -15.28 36.41 -12.07
C GLU A 210 -16.38 35.87 -12.99
N VAL A 211 -17.60 36.39 -12.79
CA VAL A 211 -18.85 36.12 -13.52
C VAL A 211 -19.78 35.06 -12.90
N GLU A 212 -20.33 35.38 -11.72
CA GLU A 212 -21.74 35.13 -11.41
C GLU A 212 -22.25 36.26 -10.50
N GLU A 213 -22.56 37.42 -11.09
CA GLU A 213 -23.58 38.32 -10.55
C GLU A 213 -24.23 39.07 -11.73
N GLU A 214 -25.56 39.09 -11.72
CA GLU A 214 -26.50 39.79 -12.61
C GLU A 214 -26.89 39.11 -13.95
N ALA A 215 -28.01 38.36 -13.91
CA ALA A 215 -29.23 38.80 -14.62
C ALA A 215 -30.42 37.90 -14.23
N GLU A 216 -31.32 38.49 -13.45
CA GLU A 216 -32.65 38.01 -13.15
C GLU A 216 -33.58 38.17 -14.37
N CYS A 217 -34.46 37.20 -14.59
CA CYS A 217 -35.84 37.28 -15.10
C CYS A 217 -36.16 38.07 -16.41
N SER A 218 -36.66 37.36 -17.44
CA SER A 218 -38.06 37.44 -17.93
C SER A 218 -38.23 37.11 -19.42
N ASP A 219 -39.35 36.43 -19.69
CA ASP A 219 -40.17 36.43 -20.92
C ASP A 219 -39.73 35.70 -22.21
N THR A 220 -40.51 34.66 -22.54
CA THR A 220 -40.81 34.14 -23.89
C THR A 220 -41.88 35.06 -24.57
N PRO A 221 -42.40 34.84 -25.81
CA PRO A 221 -42.10 33.86 -26.88
C PRO A 221 -42.04 34.47 -28.33
N LYS A 222 -41.63 33.67 -29.34
CA LYS A 222 -42.38 33.41 -30.61
C LYS A 222 -41.58 32.64 -31.69
N GLU A 223 -42.33 31.80 -32.40
CA GLU A 223 -42.04 30.89 -33.52
C GLU A 223 -41.58 31.61 -34.81
N VAL A 224 -40.85 30.91 -35.72
CA VAL A 224 -41.22 30.63 -37.14
C VAL A 224 -40.27 29.53 -37.71
N GLU A 225 -40.87 28.65 -38.51
CA GLU A 225 -40.42 27.47 -39.25
C GLU A 225 -39.27 27.68 -40.27
N GLU A 226 -38.47 26.63 -40.54
CA GLU A 226 -38.17 26.14 -41.91
C GLU A 226 -37.57 24.71 -41.88
N GLU A 227 -38.10 23.82 -42.73
CA GLU A 227 -37.67 22.42 -42.90
C GLU A 227 -36.51 22.28 -43.89
N ALA A 228 -35.60 21.31 -43.68
CA ALA A 228 -34.94 20.58 -44.76
C ALA A 228 -34.33 19.26 -44.27
N GLU A 229 -34.60 18.21 -45.04
CA GLU A 229 -34.34 16.78 -44.86
C GLU A 229 -32.89 16.37 -44.55
N CYS A 230 -32.73 15.31 -43.75
CA CYS A 230 -31.76 14.25 -44.06
C CYS A 230 -32.19 12.92 -43.46
N SER A 231 -32.58 12.00 -44.32
CA SER A 231 -32.81 10.58 -44.04
C SER A 231 -31.50 9.89 -43.70
N ASP A 232 -31.44 9.18 -42.57
CA ASP A 232 -30.96 7.79 -42.52
C ASP A 232 -31.16 7.19 -41.11
N THR A 233 -31.90 6.09 -41.07
CA THR A 233 -32.31 5.34 -39.89
C THR A 233 -31.16 4.64 -39.16
N PRO A 234 -31.29 4.39 -37.85
CA PRO A 234 -31.02 3.05 -37.35
C PRO A 234 -32.22 2.45 -36.60
N LYS A 235 -32.40 1.15 -36.84
CA LYS A 235 -33.51 0.30 -36.39
C LYS A 235 -33.60 0.17 -34.88
N GLU A 236 -34.84 0.25 -34.41
CA GLU A 236 -35.35 -0.22 -33.12
C GLU A 236 -35.25 -1.75 -32.97
N ALA A 237 -35.23 -2.21 -31.70
CA ALA A 237 -36.07 -3.29 -31.15
C ALA A 237 -35.43 -3.76 -29.83
N GLU A 238 -35.89 -3.30 -28.67
CA GLU A 238 -37.02 -3.85 -27.88
C GLU A 238 -36.63 -5.07 -27.02
N CYS A 239 -36.74 -4.88 -25.69
CA CYS A 239 -36.95 -5.96 -24.72
C CYS A 239 -38.44 -6.37 -24.75
N PRO A 240 -38.76 -7.65 -24.47
CA PRO A 240 -39.84 -7.86 -23.50
C PRO A 240 -39.68 -9.08 -22.59
N ASP A 241 -40.26 -8.93 -21.40
CA ASP A 241 -40.61 -9.95 -20.41
C ASP A 241 -41.52 -11.06 -20.97
N HIS A 242 -41.25 -12.33 -20.63
CA HIS A 242 -42.23 -13.24 -20.00
C HIS A 242 -41.64 -14.61 -19.65
N LEU A 243 -42.02 -15.13 -18.48
CA LEU A 243 -41.85 -16.52 -18.03
C LEU A 243 -42.71 -17.48 -18.88
N PRO A 244 -42.38 -18.79 -18.89
CA PRO A 244 -43.25 -19.73 -18.18
C PRO A 244 -42.52 -20.91 -17.47
N GLU A 245 -43.35 -21.70 -16.80
CA GLU A 245 -43.16 -22.68 -15.72
C GLU A 245 -42.50 -24.04 -16.06
N GLU A 246 -41.91 -24.62 -15.00
CA GLU A 246 -41.79 -26.04 -14.57
C GLU A 246 -41.10 -27.12 -15.43
N GLU A 247 -40.03 -27.71 -14.88
CA GLU A 247 -39.90 -29.17 -14.73
C GLU A 247 -38.97 -29.52 -13.54
N GLU A 248 -39.45 -30.40 -12.66
CA GLU A 248 -38.79 -30.89 -11.45
C GLU A 248 -37.59 -31.79 -11.77
N ALA A 249 -36.50 -31.66 -11.00
CA ALA A 249 -35.46 -32.69 -10.91
C ALA A 249 -34.93 -32.81 -9.48
N GLU A 250 -35.26 -33.94 -8.87
CA GLU A 250 -34.95 -34.38 -7.52
C GLU A 250 -33.46 -34.37 -7.18
N CYS A 251 -33.13 -33.97 -5.95
CA CYS A 251 -31.85 -34.25 -5.30
C CYS A 251 -32.02 -35.52 -4.43
N PRO A 252 -31.16 -36.54 -4.53
CA PRO A 252 -31.14 -37.60 -3.53
C PRO A 252 -30.33 -37.21 -2.30
N ASP A 253 -30.94 -37.48 -1.16
CA ASP A 253 -30.51 -37.24 0.21
C ASP A 253 -29.26 -38.00 0.67
N ALA A 254 -28.70 -37.46 1.74
CA ALA A 254 -27.65 -38.01 2.58
C ALA A 254 -27.99 -39.40 3.15
N ALA A 255 -26.98 -40.27 3.18
CA ALA A 255 -26.95 -41.44 4.04
C ALA A 255 -25.65 -41.42 4.87
N ALA A 256 -25.85 -41.57 6.18
CA ALA A 256 -24.86 -41.66 7.22
C ALA A 256 -24.13 -43.01 7.20
N GLU A 257 -22.83 -43.01 7.50
CA GLU A 257 -22.15 -44.10 8.19
C GLU A 257 -21.13 -43.49 9.17
N GLU A 258 -21.46 -43.58 10.46
CA GLU A 258 -20.50 -43.46 11.56
C GLU A 258 -20.07 -44.88 11.94
N ASP A 259 -18.78 -45.15 11.86
CA ASP A 259 -18.16 -46.39 12.34
C ASP A 259 -17.88 -46.28 13.86
N GLU A 260 -18.41 -47.23 14.62
CA GLU A 260 -18.06 -47.48 16.03
C GLU A 260 -16.64 -48.05 16.17
N ALA A 261 -15.92 -47.63 17.23
CA ALA A 261 -15.44 -48.55 18.27
C ALA A 261 -14.62 -47.80 19.33
N SER A 262 -15.21 -47.69 20.52
CA SER A 262 -14.62 -47.21 21.76
C SER A 262 -13.77 -48.29 22.46
N SER A 263 -12.58 -47.89 22.91
CA SER A 263 -11.93 -48.20 24.19
C SER A 263 -12.23 -49.54 24.92
N LEU A 264 -11.18 -50.36 25.00
CA LEU A 264 -10.90 -51.25 26.14
C LEU A 264 -10.34 -50.41 27.30
N GLU A 265 -11.04 -50.36 28.44
CA GLU A 265 -10.46 -50.30 29.80
C GLU A 265 -11.56 -50.66 30.83
N ALA A 266 -11.15 -51.43 31.86
CA ALA A 266 -11.87 -51.96 33.03
C ALA A 266 -12.65 -53.28 32.86
#